data_AF-A0A4Y1ZTZ1-F1
#
_entry.id   AF-A0A4Y1ZTZ1-F1
#
_cell.length_a   1.000
_cell.length_b   1.000
_cell.length_c   1.000
_cell.angle_alpha   90.00
_cell.angle_beta   90.00
_cell.angle_gamma   90.00
#
_symmetry.space_group_name_H-M   'P 1'
#
loop_
_entity.id
_entity.type
_entity.pdbx_description
1 polymer ?
#
loop_
_entity_poly.entity_id
_entity_poly.type
_entity_poly.pdbx_seq_one_letter_code
_entity_poly.pdbx_strand_id
1 'polypeptide(L)'
;MREGMVRKWVRAFKDGRTNVHDEESSGRHSVINEDLMQKVDGKVQVNRRFTIQSLSNELPQVSRSVLYGIVTEHLNYHKLCSLWAVGRFL
;
A
#
# COMPACT_ATOMS: atom_id res chain seq x y z
N MET A 1 -19.18 -3.03 -29.50
CA MET A 1 -18.57 -4.15 -28.74
C MET A 1 -17.66 -4.92 -29.70
N ARG A 2 -16.40 -5.21 -29.36
CA ARG A 2 -15.46 -5.90 -30.27
C ARG A 2 -15.69 -7.42 -30.19
N GLU A 3 -15.80 -8.12 -31.33
CA GLU A 3 -16.01 -9.58 -31.38
C GLU A 3 -14.99 -10.38 -30.55
N GLY A 4 -13.75 -9.90 -30.46
CA GLY A 4 -12.71 -10.51 -29.62
C GLY A 4 -13.07 -10.55 -28.13
N MET A 5 -13.78 -9.54 -27.63
CA MET A 5 -14.20 -9.48 -26.23
C MET A 5 -15.35 -10.45 -25.97
N VAL A 6 -16.29 -10.56 -26.92
CA VAL A 6 -17.41 -11.52 -26.85
C VAL A 6 -16.86 -12.95 -26.77
N ARG A 7 -15.88 -13.30 -27.61
CA ARG A 7 -15.26 -14.64 -27.58
C ARG A 7 -14.53 -14.94 -26.27
N LYS A 8 -13.89 -13.94 -25.64
CA LYS A 8 -13.23 -14.09 -24.34
C LYS A 8 -14.25 -14.38 -23.23
N TRP A 9 -15.34 -13.61 -23.19
CA TRP A 9 -16.42 -13.82 -22.21
C TRP A 9 -17.13 -15.15 -22.39
N VAL A 10 -17.45 -15.54 -23.63
CA VAL A 10 -18.07 -16.84 -23.93
C VAL A 10 -17.21 -18.01 -23.43
N ARG A 11 -15.87 -17.92 -23.53
CA ARG A 11 -14.96 -18.92 -22.97
C ARG A 11 -14.95 -18.90 -21.44
N ALA A 12 -14.84 -17.72 -20.83
CA ALA A 12 -14.83 -17.58 -19.38
C ALA A 12 -16.10 -18.13 -18.71
N PHE A 13 -17.27 -17.87 -19.28
CA PHE A 13 -18.53 -18.43 -18.79
C PHE A 13 -18.62 -19.96 -18.98
N LYS A 14 -18.09 -20.49 -20.07
CA LYS A 14 -18.00 -21.94 -20.29
C LYS A 14 -17.05 -22.64 -19.31
N ASP A 15 -15.98 -21.97 -18.90
CA ASP A 15 -15.05 -22.43 -17.87
C ASP A 15 -15.60 -22.26 -16.44
N GLY A 16 -16.87 -21.86 -16.28
CA GLY A 16 -17.54 -21.81 -14.99
C GLY A 16 -17.45 -20.47 -14.26
N ARG A 17 -16.92 -19.40 -14.89
CA ARG A 17 -16.98 -18.05 -14.33
C ARG A 17 -18.44 -17.60 -14.22
N THR A 18 -18.95 -17.42 -13.01
CA THR A 18 -20.32 -16.92 -12.75
C THR A 18 -20.37 -15.42 -12.47
N ASN A 19 -19.22 -14.79 -12.21
CA ASN A 19 -19.13 -13.37 -11.86
C ASN A 19 -18.79 -12.49 -13.09
N VAL A 20 -19.62 -11.47 -13.33
CA VAL A 20 -19.48 -10.46 -14.40
C VAL A 20 -18.49 -9.35 -14.02
N HIS A 21 -18.17 -9.19 -12.74
CA HIS A 21 -17.18 -8.21 -12.29
C HIS A 21 -15.77 -8.62 -12.76
N ASP A 22 -14.94 -7.64 -13.07
CA ASP A 22 -13.52 -7.87 -13.34
C ASP A 22 -12.87 -8.52 -12.12
N GLU A 23 -11.90 -9.41 -12.36
CA GLU A 23 -11.05 -9.88 -11.26
C GLU A 23 -10.30 -8.71 -10.65
N GLU A 24 -9.94 -8.84 -9.38
CA GLU A 24 -9.10 -7.87 -8.70
C GLU A 24 -7.81 -7.73 -9.52
N SER A 25 -7.79 -6.68 -10.35
CA SER A 25 -6.62 -6.33 -11.13
C SER A 25 -5.54 -6.09 -10.10
N SER A 26 -4.44 -6.82 -10.20
CA SER A 26 -3.20 -6.47 -9.50
C SER A 26 -2.84 -5.07 -10.00
N GLY A 27 -3.37 -4.03 -9.33
CA GLY A 27 -3.15 -2.66 -9.69
C GLY A 27 -1.66 -2.39 -9.82
N ARG A 28 -1.30 -1.30 -10.49
CA ARG A 28 0.08 -0.85 -10.64
C ARG A 28 0.85 -1.11 -9.34
N HIS A 29 1.86 -1.99 -9.37
CA HIS A 29 2.66 -2.36 -8.19
C HIS A 29 2.95 -1.08 -7.42
N SER A 30 2.32 -0.95 -6.24
CA SER A 30 2.51 0.21 -5.41
C SER A 30 4.01 0.32 -5.16
N VAL A 31 4.55 1.54 -5.23
CA VAL A 31 5.96 1.85 -4.89
C VAL A 31 6.33 1.37 -3.46
N ILE A 32 5.33 0.93 -2.72
CA ILE A 32 5.34 0.35 -1.39
C ILE A 32 5.65 -1.15 -1.49
N ASN A 33 6.93 -1.50 -1.34
CA ASN A 33 7.38 -2.88 -1.16
C ASN A 33 7.37 -3.26 0.33
N GLU A 34 7.25 -4.56 0.64
CA GLU A 34 7.33 -5.08 2.01
C GLU A 34 8.64 -4.69 2.71
N ASP A 35 9.77 -4.77 2.00
CA ASP A 35 11.09 -4.36 2.51
C ASP A 35 11.11 -2.87 2.93
N LEU A 36 10.43 -2.01 2.17
CA LEU A 36 10.30 -0.60 2.49
C LEU A 36 9.46 -0.40 3.76
N MET A 37 8.36 -1.13 3.89
CA MET A 37 7.51 -1.08 5.08
C MET A 37 8.27 -1.52 6.33
N GLN A 38 9.01 -2.63 6.24
CA GLN A 38 9.80 -3.14 7.35
C GLN A 38 10.91 -2.17 7.77
N LYS A 39 11.57 -1.52 6.80
CA LYS A 39 12.59 -0.50 7.06
C LYS A 39 12.01 0.74 7.75
N VAL A 40 10.83 1.19 7.33
CA VAL A 40 10.12 2.31 7.97
C VAL A 40 9.69 1.93 9.39
N ASP A 41 9.10 0.76 9.60
CA ASP A 41 8.68 0.31 10.94
C ASP A 41 9.87 0.19 11.89
N GLY A 42 10.98 -0.41 11.45
CA GLY A 42 12.21 -0.49 12.24
C GLY A 42 12.69 0.90 12.69
N LYS A 43 12.56 1.92 11.85
CA LYS A 43 12.94 3.29 12.22
C LYS A 43 11.99 3.90 13.25
N VAL A 44 10.68 3.68 13.09
CA VAL A 44 9.65 4.14 14.03
C VAL A 44 9.85 3.50 15.39
N GLN A 45 10.20 2.20 15.44
CA GLN A 45 10.48 1.46 16.65
C GLN A 45 11.71 1.99 17.39
N VAL A 46 12.80 2.30 16.67
CA VAL A 46 14.03 2.84 17.26
C VAL A 46 13.84 4.27 17.77
N ASN A 47 13.11 5.11 17.04
CA ASN A 47 12.86 6.49 17.45
C ASN A 47 11.40 6.88 17.22
N ARG A 48 10.56 6.75 18.25
CA ARG A 48 9.14 7.13 18.21
C ARG A 48 8.89 8.62 17.93
N ARG A 49 9.92 9.49 18.04
CA ARG A 49 9.84 10.94 17.75
C ARG A 49 10.39 11.31 16.36
N PHE A 50 10.58 10.35 15.48
CA PHE A 50 11.12 10.62 14.15
C PHE A 50 10.19 11.55 13.33
N THR A 51 10.79 12.28 12.39
CA THR A 51 10.07 13.15 11.44
C THR A 51 10.07 12.52 10.05
N ILE A 52 8.99 12.67 9.28
CA ILE A 52 8.89 12.21 7.88
C ILE A 52 10.05 12.75 7.01
N GLN A 53 10.54 13.96 7.31
CA GLN A 53 11.72 14.53 6.65
C GLN A 53 12.99 13.69 6.86
N SER A 54 13.18 13.12 8.05
CA SER A 54 14.32 12.25 8.33
C SER A 54 14.26 10.98 7.48
N LEU A 55 13.08 10.36 7.38
CA LEU A 55 12.85 9.22 6.48
C LEU A 55 13.10 9.59 5.01
N SER A 56 12.64 10.77 4.58
CA SER A 56 12.84 11.24 3.21
C SER A 56 14.32 11.44 2.85
N ASN A 57 15.17 11.78 3.84
CA ASN A 57 16.61 11.91 3.63
C ASN A 57 17.29 10.53 3.51
N GLU A 58 16.83 9.54 4.28
CA GLU A 58 17.36 8.16 4.25
C GLU A 58 16.84 7.36 3.04
N LEU A 59 15.66 7.72 2.54
CA LEU A 59 14.96 7.07 1.44
C LEU A 59 14.59 8.10 0.35
N PRO A 60 15.60 8.68 -0.34
CA PRO A 60 15.35 9.70 -1.37
C PRO A 60 14.58 9.15 -2.58
N GLN A 61 14.56 7.83 -2.74
CA GLN A 61 13.85 7.09 -3.79
C GLN A 61 12.31 7.16 -3.63
N VAL A 62 11.83 7.48 -2.43
CA VAL A 62 10.41 7.45 -2.08
C VAL A 62 9.94 8.87 -1.73
N SER A 63 8.78 9.26 -2.26
CA SER A 63 8.22 10.58 -1.97
C SER A 63 7.70 10.66 -0.53
N ARG A 64 7.67 11.88 0.02
CA ARG A 64 7.16 12.13 1.39
C ARG A 64 5.70 11.73 1.57
N SER A 65 4.87 11.88 0.55
CA SER A 65 3.47 11.48 0.59
C SER A 65 3.32 9.97 0.70
N VAL A 66 4.13 9.21 -0.04
CA VAL A 66 4.13 7.74 0.04
C VAL A 66 4.64 7.29 1.41
N LEU A 67 5.72 7.89 1.92
CA LEU A 67 6.22 7.58 3.27
C LEU A 67 5.17 7.87 4.36
N TYR A 68 4.43 8.97 4.22
CA TYR A 68 3.34 9.30 5.14
C TYR A 68 2.23 8.25 5.09
N GLY A 69 1.76 7.88 3.88
CA GLY A 69 0.76 6.83 3.70
C GLY A 69 1.20 5.47 4.25
N ILE A 70 2.48 5.10 4.08
CA ILE A 70 3.03 3.88 4.70
C ILE A 70 2.90 3.92 6.22
N VAL A 71 3.30 5.03 6.85
CA VAL A 71 3.25 5.17 8.30
C VAL A 71 1.81 5.14 8.82
N THR A 72 0.88 5.86 8.18
CA THR A 72 -0.49 6.01 8.68
C THR A 72 -1.46 4.93 8.23
N GLU A 73 -1.39 4.48 6.97
CA GLU A 73 -2.36 3.55 6.37
C GLU A 73 -1.90 2.11 6.49
N HIS A 74 -0.62 1.83 6.21
CA HIS A 74 -0.10 0.46 6.22
C HIS A 74 0.37 0.01 7.60
N LEU A 75 1.10 0.87 8.31
CA LEU A 75 1.62 0.57 9.64
C LEU A 75 0.69 1.04 10.78
N ASN A 76 -0.39 1.75 10.44
CA ASN A 76 -1.41 2.25 11.36
C ASN A 76 -0.84 3.08 12.53
N TYR A 77 0.22 3.86 12.27
CA TYR A 77 0.77 4.80 13.23
C TYR A 77 0.03 6.13 13.20
N HIS A 78 -0.34 6.62 14.38
CA HIS A 78 -0.88 7.96 14.55
C HIS A 78 0.09 8.84 15.32
N LYS A 79 0.13 10.12 14.94
CA LYS A 79 0.94 11.12 15.60
C LYS A 79 0.18 11.67 16.82
N LEU A 80 0.63 11.31 18.01
CA LEU A 80 0.18 11.84 19.29
C LEU A 80 1.19 12.90 19.77
N CYS A 81 0.84 14.17 19.63
CA CYS A 81 1.73 15.31 19.87
C CYS A 81 3.02 15.22 19.04
N SER A 82 4.13 14.78 19.65
CA SER A 82 5.45 14.60 19.03
C SER A 82 5.86 13.12 18.86
N LEU A 83 5.00 12.18 19.25
CA LEU A 83 5.25 10.74 19.24
C LEU A 83 4.40 10.03 18.20
N TRP A 84 4.95 9.02 17.54
CA TRP A 84 4.19 8.07 16.72
C TRP A 84 3.82 6.85 17.56
N ALA A 85 2.52 6.57 17.67
CA ALA A 85 1.99 5.44 18.41
C ALA A 85 1.15 4.55 17.49
N VAL A 86 1.25 3.22 17.65
CA VAL A 86 0.41 2.30 16.89
C VAL A 86 -1.04 2.49 17.35
N GLY A 87 -1.94 2.76 16.40
CA GLY A 87 -3.38 2.84 16.62
C GLY A 87 -4.04 1.49 16.86
N ARG A 88 -3.52 0.68 17.79
CA ARG A 88 -4.13 -0.60 18.18
C ARG A 88 -5.14 -0.45 19.33
N PHE A 89 -5.50 0.78 19.68
CA PHE A 89 -6.47 1.12 20.72
C PHE A 89 -7.51 2.11 20.18
N LEU A 90 -8.40 1.61 19.32
CA LEU A 90 -9.77 2.08 19.11
C LEU A 90 -10.59 0.89 18.60
#